data_AF-A0A2H9Q7U3-F1
#
_entry.id   AF-A0A2H9Q7U3-F1
#
_cell.length_a   1.000
_cell.length_b   1.000
_cell.length_c   1.000
_cell.angle_alpha   90.00
_cell.angle_beta   90.00
_cell.angle_gamma   90.00
#
_symmetry.space_group_name_H-M   'P 1'
#
loop_
_entity.id
_entity.type
_entity.pdbx_description
1 polymer ?
#
loop_
_entity_poly.entity_id
_entity_poly.type
_entity_poly.pdbx_seq_one_letter_code
_entity_poly.pdbx_strand_id
1 'polypeptide(L)'
;MRGANRISGKELEMDLTPVRGCRDFTPKDAIARARVTDVLRSVFQKYGYPPLETPALENFETLSSKFAGGEEILRETYCLKDQGGRDLGLRYDLTVPLCRVIASNPRLAMPFKRYQIQPVWRDGPIKAGRYREFTQCDVDVLGVESLKADAEIICLAQDAFEALELP
;
A
#
# COMPACT_ATOMS: atom_id res chain seq x y z
N MET A 1 47.24 -16.82 29.33
CA MET A 1 46.95 -15.41 29.00
C MET A 1 46.52 -15.34 27.55
N ARG A 2 45.23 -15.11 27.27
CA ARG A 2 44.72 -14.78 25.93
C ARG A 2 44.06 -13.41 26.04
N GLY A 3 44.48 -12.51 25.16
CA GLY A 3 44.23 -11.08 25.25
C GLY A 3 42.75 -10.72 25.25
N ALA A 4 42.38 -9.87 26.21
CA ALA A 4 41.14 -9.13 26.17
C ALA A 4 41.13 -8.26 24.90
N ASN A 5 40.16 -8.51 24.01
CA ASN A 5 39.84 -7.58 22.94
C ASN A 5 39.37 -6.28 23.58
N ARG A 6 40.21 -5.25 23.52
CA ARG A 6 39.81 -3.87 23.78
C ARG A 6 38.78 -3.50 22.74
N ILE A 7 37.52 -3.47 23.14
CA ILE A 7 36.48 -2.74 22.41
C ILE A 7 36.87 -1.27 22.56
N SER A 8 37.53 -0.72 21.54
CA SER A 8 37.76 0.72 21.44
C SER A 8 36.40 1.40 21.34
N GLY A 9 35.99 2.04 22.42
CA GLY A 9 34.77 2.84 22.48
C GLY A 9 34.88 4.05 21.55
N LYS A 10 34.41 3.91 20.32
CA LYS A 10 33.63 4.98 19.70
C LYS A 10 32.20 4.75 20.15
N GLU A 11 31.62 5.72 20.86
CA GLU A 11 30.16 5.82 20.91
C GLU A 11 29.67 5.82 19.46
N LEU A 12 28.94 4.77 19.09
CA LEU A 12 28.27 4.74 17.80
C LEU A 12 27.18 5.81 17.88
N GLU A 13 27.41 6.92 17.20
CA GLU A 13 26.40 7.95 17.00
C GLU A 13 25.20 7.28 16.32
N MET A 14 24.05 7.33 16.99
CA MET A 14 22.84 6.67 16.53
C MET A 14 22.33 7.38 15.27
N ASP A 15 22.21 6.64 14.17
CA ASP A 15 21.57 7.15 12.95
C ASP A 15 20.06 7.33 13.22
N LEU A 16 19.62 8.58 13.22
CA LEU A 16 18.24 8.98 13.44
C LEU A 16 17.48 9.23 12.13
N THR A 17 18.10 9.01 10.97
CA THR A 17 17.44 9.24 9.69
C THR A 17 16.44 8.12 9.39
N PRO A 18 15.31 8.44 8.72
CA PRO A 18 14.40 7.40 8.25
C PRO A 18 15.12 6.44 7.30
N VAL A 19 14.65 5.19 7.28
CA VAL A 19 15.10 4.18 6.30
C VAL A 19 15.10 4.81 4.91
N ARG A 20 16.22 4.67 4.18
CA ARG A 20 16.35 5.25 2.85
C ARG A 20 15.16 4.84 1.97
N GLY A 21 14.45 5.82 1.43
CA GLY A 21 13.23 5.61 0.62
C GLY A 21 11.92 5.70 1.39
N CYS A 22 11.96 5.78 2.72
CA CYS A 22 10.87 6.20 3.59
C CYS A 22 11.01 7.70 3.92
N ARG A 23 9.93 8.34 4.36
CA ARG A 23 9.90 9.79 4.61
C ARG A 23 9.03 10.11 5.82
N ASP A 24 9.53 11.01 6.66
CA ASP A 24 8.69 11.71 7.62
C ASP A 24 7.91 12.82 6.91
N PHE A 25 6.66 12.99 7.31
CA PHE A 25 5.82 14.10 6.88
C PHE A 25 5.68 15.06 8.05
N THR A 26 6.12 16.31 7.88
CA THR A 26 5.94 17.34 8.91
C THR A 26 4.44 17.59 9.13
N PRO A 27 4.02 18.26 10.22
CA PRO A 27 2.62 18.62 10.41
C PRO A 27 2.01 19.34 9.20
N LYS A 28 2.77 20.22 8.54
CA LYS A 28 2.34 20.91 7.32
C LYS A 28 2.07 19.93 6.18
N ASP A 29 2.98 18.97 5.96
CA ASP A 29 2.85 17.97 4.91
C ASP A 29 1.69 17.01 5.19
N ALA A 30 1.57 16.56 6.44
CA ALA A 30 0.51 15.66 6.89
C ALA A 30 -0.88 16.31 6.71
N ILE A 31 -1.04 17.60 7.04
CA ILE A 31 -2.28 18.35 6.82
C ILE A 31 -2.60 18.43 5.33
N ALA A 32 -1.63 18.74 4.48
CA ALA A 32 -1.84 18.80 3.03
C ALA A 32 -2.25 17.43 2.46
N ARG A 33 -1.58 16.36 2.90
CA ARG A 33 -1.91 14.98 2.52
C ARG A 33 -3.30 14.57 2.98
N ALA A 34 -3.71 14.95 4.19
CA ALA A 34 -5.04 14.69 4.72
C ALA A 34 -6.11 15.36 3.85
N ARG A 35 -5.91 16.64 3.46
CA ARG A 35 -6.85 17.35 2.57
C ARG A 35 -7.06 16.62 1.24
N VAL A 36 -5.99 16.23 0.57
CA VAL A 36 -6.07 15.46 -0.69
C VAL A 36 -6.82 14.14 -0.46
N THR A 37 -6.48 13.43 0.62
CA THR A 37 -7.11 12.16 0.99
C THR A 37 -8.62 12.31 1.25
N ASP A 38 -9.03 13.39 1.93
CA ASP A 38 -10.42 13.64 2.29
C ASP A 38 -11.28 14.03 1.07
N VAL A 39 -10.70 14.79 0.12
CA VAL A 39 -11.35 15.07 -1.16
C VAL A 39 -11.61 13.77 -1.93
N LEU A 40 -10.59 12.92 -2.06
CA LEU A 40 -10.71 11.63 -2.74
C LEU A 40 -11.77 10.74 -2.09
N ARG A 41 -11.74 10.60 -0.75
CA ARG A 41 -12.76 9.84 0.01
C ARG A 41 -14.17 10.35 -0.27
N SER A 42 -14.36 11.67 -0.26
CA SER A 42 -15.66 12.29 -0.52
C SER A 42 -16.19 11.93 -1.91
N VAL A 43 -15.34 11.96 -2.93
CA VAL A 43 -15.72 11.55 -4.29
C VAL A 43 -16.08 10.06 -4.32
N PHE A 44 -15.24 9.17 -3.79
CA PHE A 44 -15.51 7.73 -3.82
C PHE A 44 -16.82 7.34 -3.12
N GLN A 45 -17.10 7.98 -1.98
CA GLN A 45 -18.34 7.76 -1.24
C GLN A 45 -19.57 8.25 -1.99
N LYS A 46 -19.50 9.35 -2.76
CA LYS A 46 -20.60 9.81 -3.63
C LYS A 46 -20.97 8.78 -4.71
N TYR A 47 -19.99 8.02 -5.18
CA TYR A 47 -20.19 6.92 -6.15
C TYR A 47 -20.62 5.60 -5.49
N GLY A 48 -20.82 5.57 -4.17
CA GLY A 48 -21.26 4.39 -3.44
C GLY A 48 -20.16 3.36 -3.17
N TYR A 49 -18.89 3.77 -3.18
CA TYR A 49 -17.77 2.92 -2.78
C TYR A 49 -17.52 3.07 -1.27
N PRO A 50 -17.71 2.02 -0.45
CA PRO A 50 -17.37 2.03 0.97
C PRO A 50 -15.86 1.84 1.19
N PRO A 51 -15.29 2.27 2.34
CA PRO A 51 -13.91 1.99 2.67
C PRO A 51 -13.67 0.49 2.94
N LEU A 52 -12.53 -0.02 2.48
CA LEU A 52 -11.92 -1.26 2.96
C LEU A 52 -10.51 -0.94 3.49
N GLU A 53 -10.14 -1.56 4.60
CA GLU A 53 -8.77 -1.58 5.08
C GLU A 53 -8.26 -3.02 5.18
N THR A 54 -6.98 -3.21 4.87
CA THR A 54 -6.31 -4.50 5.02
C THR A 54 -5.04 -4.34 5.87
N PRO A 55 -4.53 -5.43 6.48
CA PRO A 55 -3.26 -5.40 7.19
C PRO A 55 -2.09 -5.01 6.28
N ALA A 56 -1.06 -4.39 6.86
CA ALA A 56 0.19 -4.09 6.16
C ALA A 56 1.01 -5.36 5.88
N LEU A 57 0.95 -6.32 6.81
CA LEU A 57 1.57 -7.62 6.72
C LEU A 57 0.61 -8.63 6.10
N GLU A 58 1.10 -9.37 5.12
CA GLU A 58 0.41 -10.48 4.47
C GLU A 58 1.26 -11.73 4.57
N ASN A 59 0.64 -12.92 4.45
CA ASN A 59 1.41 -14.14 4.25
C ASN A 59 2.21 -14.00 2.95
N PHE A 60 3.50 -14.34 2.97
CA PHE A 60 4.34 -14.20 1.78
C PHE A 60 3.78 -15.01 0.61
N GLU A 61 3.23 -16.19 0.87
CA GLU A 61 2.55 -17.03 -0.12
C GLU A 61 1.41 -16.31 -0.87
N THR A 62 0.65 -15.46 -0.17
CA THR A 62 -0.42 -14.66 -0.79
C THR A 62 0.18 -13.63 -1.75
N LEU A 63 1.24 -12.94 -1.31
CA LEU A 63 1.95 -11.93 -2.09
C LEU A 63 2.70 -12.53 -3.29
N SER A 64 3.15 -13.78 -3.19
CA SER A 64 3.93 -14.50 -4.20
C SER A 64 3.11 -15.43 -5.10
N SER A 65 1.77 -15.37 -5.01
CA SER A 65 0.93 -16.22 -5.86
C SER A 65 1.18 -15.90 -7.34
N LYS A 66 0.97 -16.89 -8.24
CA LYS A 66 1.27 -16.76 -9.68
C LYS A 66 0.58 -15.57 -10.37
N PHE A 67 -0.52 -15.08 -9.78
CA PHE A 67 -1.31 -13.96 -10.29
C PHE A 67 -0.98 -12.63 -9.61
N ALA A 68 -0.04 -12.62 -8.67
CA ALA A 68 0.29 -11.46 -7.85
C ALA A 68 1.48 -10.70 -8.50
N GLY A 69 1.15 -9.61 -9.22
CA GLY A 69 2.06 -8.50 -9.55
C GLY A 69 3.31 -8.77 -10.41
N GLY A 70 3.56 -10.01 -10.84
CA GLY A 70 4.66 -10.40 -11.75
C GLY A 70 6.01 -10.59 -11.05
N GLU A 71 6.99 -11.21 -11.74
CA GLU A 71 8.28 -11.57 -11.10
C GLU A 71 9.08 -10.38 -10.55
N GLU A 72 8.97 -9.21 -11.19
CA GLU A 72 9.74 -8.03 -10.78
C GLU A 72 9.30 -7.53 -9.40
N ILE A 73 7.99 -7.42 -9.14
CA ILE A 73 7.51 -6.91 -7.86
C ILE A 73 7.80 -7.87 -6.70
N LEU A 74 7.85 -9.17 -6.98
CA LEU A 74 8.21 -10.18 -5.99
C LEU A 74 9.65 -10.01 -5.52
N ARG A 75 10.56 -9.61 -6.43
CA ARG A 75 11.96 -9.29 -6.07
C ARG A 75 12.06 -8.00 -5.26
N GLU A 76 11.05 -7.14 -5.33
CA GLU A 76 10.95 -5.89 -4.58
C GLU A 76 9.99 -5.99 -3.39
N THR A 77 9.56 -7.18 -3.01
CA THR A 77 8.72 -7.36 -1.83
C THR A 77 9.61 -7.40 -0.59
N TYR A 78 9.28 -6.60 0.44
CA TYR A 78 9.91 -6.76 1.74
C TYR A 78 9.47 -8.08 2.36
N CYS A 79 10.42 -8.99 2.58
CA CYS A 79 10.20 -10.29 3.22
C CYS A 79 10.67 -10.26 4.66
N LEU A 80 9.92 -10.88 5.56
CA LEU A 80 10.26 -10.98 6.97
C LEU A 80 9.77 -12.32 7.55
N LYS A 81 10.32 -12.68 8.71
CA LYS A 81 9.82 -13.78 9.53
C LYS A 81 9.34 -13.24 10.87
N ASP A 82 8.21 -13.74 11.34
CA ASP A 82 7.77 -13.46 12.70
C ASP A 82 8.40 -14.41 13.73
N GLN A 83 8.08 -14.24 15.01
CA GLN A 83 8.60 -15.08 16.10
C GLN A 83 8.18 -16.56 15.97
N GLY A 84 7.10 -16.85 15.24
CA GLY A 84 6.66 -18.21 14.92
C GLY A 84 7.34 -18.80 13.69
N GLY A 85 8.25 -18.06 13.05
CA GLY A 85 8.98 -18.50 11.85
C GLY A 85 8.17 -18.43 10.55
N ARG A 86 6.96 -17.85 10.57
CA ARG A 86 6.11 -17.71 9.37
C ARG A 86 6.72 -16.74 8.39
N ASP A 87 6.68 -17.08 7.10
CA ASP A 87 7.08 -16.20 6.02
C ASP A 87 5.99 -15.15 5.74
N LEU A 88 6.33 -13.89 5.99
CA LEU A 88 5.45 -12.76 5.79
C LEU A 88 6.09 -11.78 4.81
N GLY A 89 5.26 -10.91 4.24
CA GLY A 89 5.73 -9.75 3.51
C GLY A 89 4.91 -8.50 3.81
N LEU A 90 5.52 -7.33 3.60
CA LEU A 90 4.76 -6.09 3.53
C LEU A 90 4.06 -6.03 2.17
N ARG A 91 2.78 -5.63 2.16
CA ARG A 91 2.02 -5.46 0.91
C ARG A 91 2.73 -4.45 -0.01
N TYR A 92 2.87 -4.81 -1.28
CA TYR A 92 3.45 -3.95 -2.33
C TYR A 92 2.38 -3.25 -3.18
N ASP A 93 1.14 -3.69 -3.07
CA ASP A 93 -0.06 -3.08 -3.63
C ASP A 93 -1.28 -3.27 -2.71
N LEU A 94 -2.44 -2.78 -3.14
CA LEU A 94 -3.72 -2.97 -2.44
C LEU A 94 -4.63 -3.99 -3.13
N THR A 95 -4.31 -4.43 -4.35
CA THR A 95 -5.11 -5.38 -5.14
C THR A 95 -4.95 -6.82 -4.65
N VAL A 96 -3.74 -7.25 -4.31
CA VAL A 96 -3.50 -8.61 -3.78
C VAL A 96 -4.22 -8.81 -2.42
N PRO A 97 -4.13 -7.87 -1.46
CA PRO A 97 -4.97 -7.91 -0.27
C PRO A 97 -6.48 -7.93 -0.55
N LEU A 98 -6.97 -7.18 -1.55
CA LEU A 98 -8.38 -7.26 -1.98
C LEU A 98 -8.73 -8.68 -2.43
N CYS A 99 -7.96 -9.27 -3.32
CA CYS A 99 -8.18 -10.63 -3.80
C CYS A 99 -8.25 -11.64 -2.62
N ARG A 100 -7.36 -11.50 -1.63
CA ARG A 100 -7.41 -12.31 -0.40
C ARG A 100 -8.71 -12.09 0.36
N VAL A 101 -9.15 -10.84 0.55
CA VAL A 101 -10.41 -10.52 1.24
C VAL A 101 -11.59 -11.20 0.54
N ILE A 102 -11.68 -11.11 -0.79
CA ILE A 102 -12.76 -11.74 -1.55
C ILE A 102 -12.71 -13.26 -1.45
N ALA A 103 -11.53 -13.85 -1.67
CA ALA A 103 -11.36 -15.31 -1.63
C ALA A 103 -11.64 -15.90 -0.23
N SER A 104 -11.29 -15.18 0.84
CA SER A 104 -11.53 -15.63 2.22
C SER A 104 -12.96 -15.38 2.71
N ASN A 105 -13.78 -14.64 1.96
CA ASN A 105 -15.14 -14.28 2.35
C ASN A 105 -16.16 -14.60 1.23
N PRO A 106 -16.42 -15.88 0.94
CA PRO A 106 -17.27 -16.30 -0.20
C PRO A 106 -18.74 -15.90 -0.08
N ARG A 107 -19.17 -15.37 1.07
CA ARG A 107 -20.53 -14.88 1.32
C ARG A 107 -20.69 -13.37 1.07
N LEU A 108 -19.62 -12.67 0.69
CA LEU A 108 -19.72 -11.25 0.32
C LEU A 108 -20.69 -11.09 -0.86
N ALA A 109 -21.59 -10.13 -0.72
CA ALA A 109 -22.53 -9.80 -1.78
C ALA A 109 -21.78 -9.22 -2.98
N MET A 110 -22.25 -9.58 -4.18
CA MET A 110 -21.79 -9.04 -5.44
C MET A 110 -22.91 -8.22 -6.10
N PRO A 111 -22.59 -7.14 -6.84
CA PRO A 111 -21.24 -6.63 -7.07
C PRO A 111 -20.63 -6.02 -5.81
N PHE A 112 -19.33 -6.22 -5.63
CA PHE A 112 -18.59 -5.68 -4.49
C PHE A 112 -17.87 -4.41 -4.91
N LYS A 113 -18.08 -3.33 -4.16
CA LYS A 113 -17.41 -2.04 -4.35
C LYS A 113 -16.57 -1.70 -3.13
N ARG A 114 -15.39 -1.11 -3.34
CA ARG A 114 -14.58 -0.52 -2.27
C ARG A 114 -13.75 0.67 -2.74
N TYR A 115 -13.31 1.50 -1.80
CA TYR A 115 -12.07 2.23 -1.95
C TYR A 115 -11.09 1.87 -0.83
N GLN A 116 -9.80 2.09 -1.05
CA GLN A 116 -8.77 1.94 -0.02
C GLN A 116 -7.66 2.95 -0.24
N ILE A 117 -7.28 3.67 0.83
CA ILE A 117 -6.18 4.63 0.81
C ILE A 117 -5.24 4.28 1.95
N GLN A 118 -4.16 3.55 1.65
CA GLN A 118 -3.25 3.01 2.67
C GLN A 118 -1.80 2.97 2.15
N PRO A 119 -0.79 2.97 3.04
CA PRO A 119 0.62 2.83 2.66
C PRO A 119 0.91 1.44 2.09
N VAL A 120 1.84 1.36 1.15
CA VAL A 120 2.41 0.13 0.59
C VAL A 120 3.93 0.24 0.55
N TRP A 121 4.62 -0.89 0.45
CA TRP A 121 6.08 -0.96 0.52
C TRP A 121 6.69 -1.75 -0.62
N ARG A 122 7.78 -1.23 -1.19
CA ARG A 122 8.52 -1.87 -2.28
C ARG A 122 10.01 -1.66 -2.09
N ASP A 123 10.79 -2.74 -1.92
CA ASP A 123 12.25 -2.72 -1.75
C ASP A 123 13.03 -2.48 -3.05
N GLY A 124 12.46 -1.73 -4.00
CA GLY A 124 13.10 -1.42 -5.27
C GLY A 124 14.15 -0.30 -5.18
N PRO A 125 14.90 -0.03 -6.29
CA PRO A 125 15.71 1.16 -6.42
C PRO A 125 14.96 2.47 -6.19
N ILE A 126 15.64 3.43 -5.57
CA ILE A 126 15.11 4.77 -5.27
C ILE A 126 15.47 5.71 -6.42
N LYS A 127 14.46 6.33 -7.03
CA LYS A 127 14.57 7.30 -8.13
C LYS A 127 13.45 8.33 -8.01
N ALA A 128 13.46 9.38 -8.84
CA ALA A 128 12.38 10.37 -8.85
C ALA A 128 11.01 9.69 -8.99
N GLY A 129 10.07 10.02 -8.10
CA GLY A 129 8.74 9.40 -8.04
C GLY A 129 8.69 7.98 -7.47
N ARG A 130 9.82 7.40 -7.04
CA ARG A 130 9.88 6.03 -6.52
C ARG A 130 10.46 5.98 -5.11
N TYR A 131 9.59 5.63 -4.18
CA TYR A 131 9.86 5.49 -2.75
C TYR A 131 9.71 4.02 -2.33
N ARG A 132 10.28 3.69 -1.18
CA ARG A 132 10.14 2.36 -0.56
C ARG A 132 8.92 2.23 0.32
N GLU A 133 8.39 3.37 0.77
CA GLU A 133 7.08 3.50 1.40
C GLU A 133 6.31 4.65 0.74
N PHE A 134 5.08 4.38 0.31
CA PHE A 134 4.21 5.38 -0.28
C PHE A 134 2.74 4.99 -0.16
N THR A 135 1.85 5.98 -0.26
CA THR A 135 0.40 5.76 -0.18
C THR A 135 -0.15 5.44 -1.56
N GLN A 136 -0.93 4.36 -1.65
CA GLN A 136 -1.77 4.09 -2.80
C GLN A 136 -3.23 4.41 -2.48
N CYS A 137 -3.99 4.59 -3.55
CA CYS A 137 -5.40 4.90 -3.53
C CYS A 137 -6.06 4.05 -4.62
N ASP A 138 -6.84 3.07 -4.20
CA ASP A 138 -7.55 2.15 -5.08
C ASP A 138 -9.06 2.39 -4.95
N VAL A 139 -9.78 2.23 -6.06
CA VAL A 139 -11.23 2.17 -6.14
C VAL A 139 -11.59 1.01 -7.05
N ASP A 140 -12.36 0.06 -6.54
CA ASP A 140 -12.55 -1.23 -7.21
C ASP A 140 -14.01 -1.64 -7.19
N VAL A 141 -14.44 -2.19 -8.32
CA VAL A 141 -15.72 -2.86 -8.50
C VAL A 141 -15.47 -4.27 -9.03
N LEU A 142 -16.07 -5.26 -8.39
CA LEU A 142 -15.92 -6.67 -8.71
C LEU A 142 -17.29 -7.31 -8.99
N GLY A 143 -17.30 -8.33 -9.84
CA GLY A 143 -18.52 -9.09 -10.16
C GLY A 143 -19.47 -8.37 -11.12
N VAL A 144 -18.96 -7.46 -11.96
CA VAL A 144 -19.72 -6.77 -13.00
C VAL A 144 -19.08 -7.04 -14.36
N GLU A 145 -19.85 -7.57 -15.32
CA GLU A 145 -19.39 -7.85 -16.69
C GLU A 145 -19.71 -6.71 -17.69
N SER A 146 -20.41 -5.67 -17.23
CA SER A 146 -20.86 -4.56 -18.07
C SER A 146 -19.85 -3.42 -18.12
N LEU A 147 -19.64 -2.85 -19.31
CA LEU A 147 -18.87 -1.61 -19.54
C LEU A 147 -19.34 -0.39 -18.72
N LYS A 148 -20.52 -0.47 -18.09
CA LYS A 148 -21.00 0.55 -17.16
C LYS A 148 -20.06 0.71 -15.95
N ALA A 149 -19.46 -0.38 -15.47
CA ALA A 149 -18.49 -0.32 -14.37
C ALA A 149 -17.23 0.44 -14.79
N ASP A 150 -16.68 0.15 -15.97
CA ASP A 150 -15.54 0.86 -16.53
C ASP A 150 -15.83 2.35 -16.72
N ALA A 151 -16.99 2.69 -17.29
CA ALA A 151 -17.41 4.08 -17.46
C ALA A 151 -17.57 4.80 -16.12
N GLU A 152 -18.13 4.14 -15.11
CA GLU A 152 -18.28 4.70 -13.76
C GLU A 152 -16.91 5.03 -13.13
N ILE A 153 -15.91 4.14 -13.27
CA ILE A 153 -14.55 4.38 -12.77
C ILE A 153 -13.88 5.55 -13.50
N ILE A 154 -14.07 5.68 -14.82
CA ILE A 154 -13.54 6.81 -15.59
C ILE A 154 -14.18 8.13 -15.14
N CYS A 155 -15.51 8.18 -14.99
CA CYS A 155 -16.21 9.37 -14.48
C CYS A 155 -15.77 9.71 -13.05
N LEU A 156 -15.64 8.71 -12.18
CA LEU A 156 -15.15 8.88 -10.82
C LEU A 156 -13.74 9.47 -10.80
N ALA A 157 -12.84 8.97 -11.65
CA ALA A 157 -11.50 9.51 -11.77
C ALA A 157 -11.54 10.98 -12.22
N GLN A 158 -12.33 11.31 -13.24
CA GLN A 158 -12.50 12.69 -13.70
C GLN A 158 -12.98 13.61 -12.57
N ASP A 159 -14.06 13.23 -11.87
CA ASP A 159 -14.59 14.00 -10.73
C ASP A 159 -13.56 14.16 -9.60
N ALA A 160 -12.69 13.17 -9.40
CA ALA A 160 -11.61 13.24 -8.42
C ALA A 160 -10.54 14.26 -8.82
N PHE A 161 -10.13 14.31 -10.09
CA PHE A 161 -9.20 15.33 -10.59
C PHE A 161 -9.82 16.73 -10.53
N GLU A 162 -11.07 16.88 -10.95
CA GLU A 162 -11.82 18.14 -10.88
C GLU A 162 -11.95 18.63 -9.43
N ALA A 163 -12.31 17.75 -8.48
CA ALA A 163 -12.44 18.10 -7.07
C ALA A 163 -11.10 18.45 -6.40
N LEU A 164 -9.98 17.96 -6.96
CA LEU A 164 -8.62 18.31 -6.54
C LEU A 164 -8.07 19.55 -7.25
N GLU A 165 -8.83 20.16 -8.16
CA GLU A 165 -8.41 21.29 -9.00
C GLU A 165 -7.18 20.95 -9.86
N LEU A 166 -7.13 19.71 -10.37
CA LEU A 166 -6.07 19.20 -11.24
C LEU A 166 -6.60 18.97 -12.67
N PRO A 167 -5.75 19.16 -13.69
CA PRO A 167 -6.12 18.95 -15.09
C PRO A 167 -6.36 17.48 -15.45
#